data_AF-A0AA88VF19-F1
#
_entry.id   AF-A0AA88VF19-F1
#
_cell.length_a   1.000
_cell.length_b   1.000
_cell.length_c   1.000
_cell.angle_alpha   90.00
_cell.angle_beta   90.00
_cell.angle_gamma   90.00
#
_symmetry.space_group_name_H-M   'P 1'
#
loop_
_entity.id
_entity.type
_entity.pdbx_description
1 polymer ?
#
loop_
_entity_poly.entity_id
_entity_poly.type
_entity_poly.pdbx_seq_one_letter_code
_entity_poly.pdbx_strand_id
1 'polypeptide(L)' 'MRDAASLDLVNSLEKRPEWSIMGGKDHFLVAGRITWDFRRASDEETDWGNKLLFLLTAKNMSMLV' A
#
# COMPACT_ATOMS: atom_id res chain seq x y z
N MET A 1 -13.54 5.06 5.10
CA MET A 1 -13.61 3.66 4.59
C MET A 1 -12.67 3.38 3.41
N ARG A 2 -12.28 4.36 2.58
CA ARG A 2 -11.47 4.13 1.35
C ARG A 2 -10.10 3.50 1.59
N ASP A 3 -9.40 3.91 2.65
CA ASP A 3 -8.05 3.42 2.95
C ASP A 3 -8.04 2.15 3.82
N ALA A 4 -9.22 1.66 4.25
CA ALA A 4 -9.31 0.54 5.19
C ALA A 4 -8.62 -0.72 4.65
N ALA A 5 -8.92 -1.10 3.40
CA ALA A 5 -8.28 -2.27 2.78
C ALA A 5 -6.75 -2.10 2.63
N SER A 6 -6.28 -0.88 2.34
CA SER A 6 -4.85 -0.58 2.22
C SER A 6 -4.14 -0.69 3.58
N LEU A 7 -4.79 -0.19 4.64
CA LEU A 7 -4.29 -0.28 6.01
C LEU A 7 -4.30 -1.72 6.51
N ASP A 8 -5.37 -2.46 6.27
CA ASP A 8 -5.49 -3.87 6.69
C ASP A 8 -4.45 -4.74 5.98
N LEU A 9 -4.22 -4.51 4.69
CA LEU A 9 -3.16 -5.19 3.93
C LEU A 9 -1.79 -4.94 4.57
N VAL A 10 -1.42 -3.68 4.76
CA VAL A 10 -0.14 -3.28 5.35
C VAL A 10 0.03 -3.86 6.76
N ASN A 11 -0.99 -3.74 7.62
CA ASN A 11 -0.99 -4.30 8.96
C ASN A 11 -0.84 -5.82 8.97
N SER A 12 -1.39 -6.51 7.98
CA SER A 12 -1.25 -7.96 7.86
C SER A 12 0.14 -8.38 7.39
N LEU A 13 0.78 -7.58 6.52
CA LEU A 13 2.13 -7.80 6.01
C LEU A 13 3.17 -7.59 7.12
N GLU A 14 3.08 -6.50 7.88
CA GLU A 14 4.04 -6.21 8.96
C GLU A 14 4.06 -7.27 10.07
N LYS A 15 2.98 -8.03 10.24
CA LYS A 15 2.90 -9.15 11.19
C LYS A 15 3.58 -10.42 10.69
N ARG A 16 3.95 -10.49 9.41
CA ARG A 16 4.64 -11.66 8.84
C ARG A 16 6.10 -11.65 9.31
N PRO A 17 6.63 -12.75 9.84
CA PRO A 17 8.04 -12.81 10.23
C PRO A 17 8.97 -12.51 9.04
N GLU A 18 8.57 -12.87 7.82
CA GLU A 18 9.28 -12.58 6.58
C GLU A 18 9.46 -11.08 6.35
N TRP A 19 8.46 -10.27 6.70
CA TRP A 19 8.54 -8.81 6.56
C TRP A 19 9.69 -8.22 7.37
N SER A 20 9.93 -8.76 8.56
CA SER A 20 10.97 -8.27 9.48
C SER A 20 12.40 -8.53 9.01
N ILE A 21 12.61 -9.45 8.05
CA ILE A 21 13.95 -9.83 7.58
C ILE A 21 14.64 -8.65 6.89
N MET A 22 13.93 -7.93 6.01
CA MET A 22 14.45 -6.76 5.30
C MET A 22 13.54 -5.53 5.38
N GLY A 23 12.55 -5.55 6.28
CA GLY A 23 11.60 -4.45 6.47
C GLY A 23 10.74 -4.16 5.24
N GLY A 24 10.47 -5.18 4.41
CA GLY A 24 9.69 -5.09 3.18
C GLY A 24 10.49 -4.86 1.89
N LYS A 25 11.80 -4.56 1.95
CA LYS A 25 12.62 -4.28 0.75
C LYS A 25 12.78 -5.44 -0.21
N ASP A 26 12.62 -6.65 0.31
CA ASP A 26 12.62 -7.92 -0.39
C ASP A 26 11.22 -8.37 -0.86
N HIS A 27 10.18 -7.57 -0.58
CA HIS A 27 8.81 -7.88 -0.98
C HIS A 27 8.45 -7.15 -2.29
N PHE A 28 7.66 -7.86 -3.12
CA PHE A 28 7.14 -7.35 -4.38
C PHE A 28 5.63 -7.57 -4.46
N LEU A 29 4.88 -6.52 -4.78
CA LEU A 29 3.42 -6.56 -4.91
C LEU A 29 2.98 -6.19 -6.34
N VAL A 30 2.10 -7.02 -6.93
CA VAL A 30 1.45 -6.75 -8.21
C VAL A 30 -0.01 -6.42 -7.96
N ALA A 31 -0.47 -5.29 -8.47
CA ALA A 31 -1.87 -4.89 -8.40
C ALA A 31 -2.46 -4.73 -9.80
N GLY A 32 -3.65 -5.29 -10.02
CA GLY A 32 -4.29 -5.34 -11.34
C GLY A 32 -5.06 -4.08 -11.74
N ARG A 33 -4.71 -2.92 -11.20
CA ARG A 33 -5.41 -1.64 -11.43
C ARG A 33 -4.40 -0.52 -11.66
N ILE A 34 -4.82 0.53 -12.37
CA ILE A 34 -3.93 1.64 -12.72
C ILE A 34 -3.42 2.39 -11.47
N THR A 35 -2.23 2.95 -11.58
CA THR A 35 -1.55 3.71 -10.52
C THR A 35 -2.42 4.77 -9.83
N TRP A 36 -3.34 5.41 -10.56
CA TRP A 36 -4.22 6.45 -10.01
C TRP A 36 -5.22 5.93 -8.97
N ASP A 37 -5.57 4.64 -9.02
CA ASP A 37 -6.47 4.01 -8.04
C ASP A 37 -5.82 3.92 -6.64
N PHE A 38 -4.49 4.04 -6.57
CA PHE A 38 -3.69 3.91 -5.35
C PHE A 38 -2.94 5.19 -4.94
N ARG A 39 -3.22 6.33 -5.59
CA ARG A 39 -2.60 7.65 -5.32
C ARG A 39 -3.67 8.71 -5.09
N ARG A 40 -4.39 8.62 -3.98
CA ARG A 40 -5.33 9.67 -3.58
C ARG A 40 -4.57 10.97 -3.27
N ALA A 41 -4.97 12.07 -3.91
CA ALA A 41 -4.23 13.33 -3.92
C ALA A 41 -4.28 14.07 -2.57
N SER A 42 -5.42 14.03 -1.88
CA SER A 42 -5.63 14.64 -0.57
C SER A 42 -6.53 13.78 0.33
N ASP A 43 -6.91 14.32 1.48
CA ASP A 43 -7.78 13.64 2.44
C ASP A 43 -9.26 13.90 2.16
N GLU A 44 -9.56 14.76 1.19
CA GLU A 44 -10.91 15.09 0.76
C GLU A 44 -11.64 13.84 0.27
N GLU A 45 -12.92 13.72 0.65
CA GLU A 45 -13.76 12.58 0.27
C GLU A 45 -14.16 12.61 -1.21
N THR A 46 -13.99 13.74 -1.90
CA THR A 46 -14.23 13.87 -3.34
C THR A 46 -13.11 13.27 -4.19
N ASP A 47 -11.91 13.10 -3.64
CA ASP A 47 -10.76 12.63 -4.40
C ASP A 47 -10.87 11.15 -4.75
N TRP A 48 -10.34 10.78 -5.91
CA TRP A 48 -10.34 9.39 -6.38
C TRP A 48 -9.26 8.54 -5.71
N GLY A 49 -9.53 7.23 -5.58
CA GLY A 49 -8.54 6.24 -5.15
C GLY A 49 -8.39 6.09 -3.64
N ASN A 50 -7.30 5.42 -3.26
CA ASN A 50 -6.84 5.25 -1.87
C ASN A 50 -5.37 5.65 -1.71
N LYS A 51 -4.84 5.55 -0.49
CA LYS A 51 -3.47 5.96 -0.14
C LYS A 51 -2.44 4.84 -0.14
N LEU A 52 -2.71 3.66 -0.71
CA LEU A 52 -1.81 2.50 -0.62
C LEU A 52 -0.36 2.86 -0.96
N LEU A 53 -0.11 3.55 -2.09
CA LEU A 53 1.25 3.92 -2.52
C LEU A 53 1.90 5.03 -1.66
N PHE A 54 1.15 5.67 -0.77
CA PHE A 54 1.65 6.69 0.14
C PHE A 54 1.91 6.17 1.56
N LEU A 55 1.43 4.97 1.91
CA LEU A 55 1.72 4.34 3.19
C LEU A 55 3.22 4.06 3.32
N LEU A 56 3.80 4.34 4.50
CA LEU A 56 5.24 4.16 4.75
C LEU A 56 5.69 2.72 4.50
N THR A 57 4.90 1.75 4.95
CA THR A 57 5.15 0.32 4.75
C THR A 57 5.14 -0.05 3.28
N ALA A 58 4.20 0.48 2.50
CA ALA A 58 4.13 0.21 1.07
C ALA A 58 5.31 0.82 0.31
N LYS A 59 5.84 1.95 0.75
CA LYS A 59 7.06 2.55 0.18
C LYS A 59 8.33 1.71 0.43
N ASN A 60 8.30 0.79 1.38
CA ASN A 60 9.43 -0.10 1.63
C ASN A 60 9.46 -1.32 0.71
N MET A 61 8.39 -1.60 -0.03
CA MET A 61 8.32 -2.71 -0.98
C MET A 61 8.30 -2.21 -2.42
N SER A 62 8.66 -3.09 -3.36
CA SER A 62 8.55 -2.80 -4.79
C SER A 62 7.13 -3.10 -5.28
N MET A 63 6.59 -2.23 -6.15
CA MET A 63 5.21 -2.37 -6.63
C MET A 63 5.13 -2.23 -8.14
N LEU A 64 4.33 -3.10 -8.76
CA LEU A 64 3.94 -3.03 -10.16
C LEU A 64 2.42 -2.86 -10.25
N VAL A 65 2.00 -1.82 -10.97
CA VAL A 65 0.63 -1.37 -11.17
C VAL A 65 0.44 -0.99 -12.64
#